data_AF-A0A2W4QRC1-F1
#
_entry.id   AF-A0A2W4QRC1-F1
#
_cell.length_a   1.000
_cell.length_b   1.000
_cell.length_c   1.000
_cell.angle_alpha   90.00
_cell.angle_beta   90.00
_cell.angle_gamma   90.00
#
_symmetry.space_group_name_H-M   'P 1'
#
loop_
_entity.id
_entity.type
_entity.pdbx_description
1 polymer ?
#
loop_
_entity_poly.entity_id
_entity_poly.type
_entity_poly.pdbx_seq_one_letter_code
_entity_poly.pdbx_strand_id
1 'polypeptide(L)'
;MKQSSSRYWAKLIKSLRYSLHISQNQFSERLDIDQATVSRWERGLTEPQYEMRKILHEMARDAGLATLGDLTSIVKFSPFPMILVDSCQKVHAASMSSGFKTNQSVIEQTPPEEQAFLQNFTDQLEAAGFWKGDCPKFDYEYSTETETRLAIVIAITIRGEIFALVQKAW
;
A
#
# COMPACT_ATOMS: atom_id res chain seq x y z
N MET A 1 17.41 -5.02 3.83
CA MET A 1 16.15 -4.30 4.19
C MET A 1 16.25 -2.78 4.35
N LYS A 2 17.41 -2.09 4.27
CA LYS A 2 17.49 -0.62 4.47
C LYS A 2 17.03 0.26 3.29
N GLN A 3 17.04 -0.24 2.04
CA GLN A 3 16.71 0.59 0.85
C GLN A 3 15.21 0.95 0.72
N SER A 4 14.30 0.11 1.21
CA SER A 4 12.85 0.32 1.05
C SER A 4 12.33 1.50 1.88
N SER A 5 12.87 1.71 3.08
CA SER A 5 12.44 2.80 3.98
C SER A 5 12.87 4.19 3.51
N SER A 6 14.08 4.33 2.95
CA SER A 6 14.57 5.64 2.48
C SER A 6 13.81 6.13 1.25
N ARG A 7 13.51 5.22 0.32
CA ARG A 7 12.69 5.52 -0.87
C ARG A 7 11.27 5.96 -0.50
N TYR A 8 10.72 5.40 0.58
CA TYR A 8 9.42 5.82 1.11
C TYR A 8 9.43 7.26 1.58
N TRP A 9 10.36 7.63 2.47
CA TRP A 9 10.44 8.99 3.00
C TRP A 9 10.65 10.02 1.90
N ALA A 10 11.52 9.71 0.94
CA ALA A 10 11.74 10.54 -0.23
C ALA A 10 10.46 10.86 -1.00
N LYS A 11 9.67 9.82 -1.32
CA LYS A 11 8.40 9.97 -2.06
C LYS A 11 7.33 10.68 -1.23
N LEU A 12 7.16 10.32 0.05
CA LEU A 12 6.15 10.92 0.91
C LEU A 12 6.41 12.42 1.08
N ILE A 13 7.63 12.80 1.46
CA ILE A 13 8.01 14.19 1.69
C ILE A 13 7.84 15.02 0.42
N LYS A 14 8.26 14.48 -0.73
CA LYS A 14 8.09 15.15 -2.01
C LYS A 14 6.61 15.32 -2.39
N SER A 15 5.80 14.29 -2.17
CA SER A 15 4.34 14.35 -2.44
C SER A 15 3.64 15.35 -1.55
N LEU A 16 4.01 15.39 -0.28
CA LEU A 16 3.48 16.30 0.72
C LEU A 16 3.88 17.75 0.42
N ARG A 17 5.14 17.98 0.05
CA ARG A 17 5.58 19.31 -0.38
C ARG A 17 4.84 19.78 -1.63
N TYR A 18 4.61 18.87 -2.59
CA TYR A 18 3.86 19.19 -3.81
C TYR A 18 2.38 19.42 -3.56
N SER A 19 1.72 18.68 -2.66
CA SER A 19 0.32 18.92 -2.30
C SER A 19 0.13 20.26 -1.58
N LEU A 20 1.18 20.75 -0.91
CA LEU A 20 1.21 22.07 -0.29
C LEU A 20 1.61 23.21 -1.25
N HIS A 21 2.02 22.90 -2.49
CA HIS A 21 2.49 23.88 -3.48
C HIS A 21 3.64 24.79 -3.01
N ILE A 22 4.59 24.24 -2.24
CA ILE A 22 5.73 25.00 -1.69
C ILE A 22 7.10 24.47 -2.15
N SER A 23 8.10 25.34 -2.07
CA SER A 23 9.50 25.02 -2.36
C SER A 23 10.15 24.21 -1.22
N GLN A 24 11.33 23.62 -1.46
CA GLN A 24 12.08 22.91 -0.41
C GLN A 24 12.48 23.84 0.75
N ASN A 25 12.79 25.12 0.48
CA ASN A 25 13.10 26.11 1.52
C ASN A 25 11.87 26.40 2.39
N GLN A 26 10.73 26.66 1.77
CA GLN A 26 9.48 26.91 2.52
C GLN A 26 9.04 25.68 3.32
N PHE A 27 9.27 24.48 2.78
CA PHE A 27 8.98 23.25 3.49
C PHE A 27 9.91 23.05 4.70
N SER A 28 11.19 23.38 4.56
CA SER A 28 12.15 23.29 5.67
C SER A 28 11.88 24.34 6.75
N GLU A 29 11.50 25.56 6.36
CA GLU A 29 11.04 26.62 7.29
C GLU A 29 9.82 26.17 8.08
N ARG A 30 8.84 25.53 7.42
CA ARG A 30 7.63 25.00 8.10
C ARG A 30 7.94 23.88 9.09
N LEU A 31 9.01 23.12 8.85
CA LEU A 31 9.45 22.03 9.72
C LEU A 31 10.52 22.46 10.75
N ASP A 32 10.94 23.73 10.72
CA ASP A 32 12.04 24.28 11.52
C ASP A 32 13.35 23.47 11.39
N ILE A 33 13.74 23.18 10.15
CA ILE A 33 14.97 22.45 9.81
C ILE A 33 15.74 23.10 8.66
N ASP A 34 16.99 22.69 8.47
CA ASP A 34 17.81 23.10 7.33
C ASP A 34 17.30 22.51 6.01
N GLN A 35 17.26 23.32 4.94
CA GLN A 35 16.78 22.88 3.63
C GLN A 35 17.62 21.75 3.03
N ALA A 36 18.93 21.67 3.31
CA ALA A 36 19.75 20.57 2.81
C ALA A 36 19.31 19.22 3.41
N THR A 37 18.69 19.24 4.60
CA THR A 37 18.07 18.05 5.21
C THR A 37 16.88 17.58 4.38
N VAL A 38 15.98 18.48 3.99
CA VAL A 38 14.85 18.17 3.09
C VAL A 38 15.37 17.63 1.74
N SER A 39 16.39 18.27 1.16
CA SER A 39 17.01 17.83 -0.10
C SER A 39 17.61 16.42 0.00
N ARG A 40 18.23 16.06 1.13
CA ARG A 40 18.74 14.68 1.35
C ARG A 40 17.61 13.68 1.52
N TRP A 41 16.54 14.04 2.25
CA TRP A 41 15.37 13.19 2.41
C TRP A 41 14.68 12.93 1.07
N GLU A 42 14.39 13.96 0.27
CA GLU A 42 13.72 13.82 -1.04
C GLU A 42 14.56 13.02 -2.06
N ARG A 43 15.87 12.94 -1.88
CA ARG A 43 16.77 12.10 -2.68
C ARG A 43 16.97 10.69 -2.11
N GLY A 44 16.39 10.40 -0.94
CA GLY A 44 16.56 9.12 -0.26
C GLY A 44 17.99 8.86 0.24
N LEU A 45 18.78 9.91 0.47
CA LEU A 45 20.14 9.78 1.01
C LEU A 45 20.12 9.57 2.52
N THR A 46 19.14 10.16 3.21
CA THR A 46 18.92 10.03 4.65
C THR A 46 17.43 9.93 4.92
N GLU A 47 17.08 9.48 6.13
CA GLU A 47 15.69 9.40 6.59
C GLU A 47 15.42 10.43 7.70
N PRO A 48 14.17 10.88 7.89
CA PRO A 48 13.79 11.64 9.06
C PRO A 48 14.00 10.82 10.34
N GLN A 49 14.36 11.50 11.42
CA GLN A 49 14.40 10.90 12.75
C GLN A 49 12.99 10.68 13.30
N TYR A 50 12.86 9.84 14.32
CA TYR A 50 11.57 9.33 14.82
C TYR A 50 10.52 10.43 15.08
N GLU A 51 10.87 11.53 15.76
CA GLU A 51 9.90 12.61 16.02
C GLU A 51 9.44 13.30 14.74
N MET A 52 10.35 13.56 13.80
CA MET A 52 10.00 14.14 12.51
C MET A 52 9.09 13.22 11.68
N ARG A 53 9.22 11.91 11.83
CA ARG A 53 8.33 10.94 11.14
C ARG A 53 6.88 11.12 11.58
N LYS A 54 6.62 11.41 12.85
CA LYS A 54 5.26 11.65 13.36
C LYS A 54 4.67 12.92 12.74
N ILE A 55 5.41 14.03 12.76
CA ILE A 55 5.00 15.30 12.16
C ILE A 55 4.66 15.12 10.68
N LEU A 56 5.54 14.45 9.93
CA LEU A 56 5.32 14.18 8.51
C LEU A 56 4.12 13.28 8.23
N HIS A 57 3.80 12.33 9.13
CA HIS A 57 2.61 11.49 9.03
C HIS A 57 1.32 12.27 9.33
N GLU A 58 1.33 13.14 10.33
CA GLU A 58 0.21 14.03 10.64
C GLU A 58 -0.07 14.98 9.47
N MET A 59 0.97 15.63 8.95
CA MET A 59 0.84 16.47 7.76
C MET A 59 0.35 15.70 6.53
N ALA A 60 0.75 14.42 6.37
CA ALA A 60 0.28 13.58 5.26
C ALA A 60 -1.21 13.30 5.39
N ARG A 61 -1.68 12.98 6.61
CA ARG A 61 -3.11 12.79 6.91
C ARG A 61 -3.91 14.06 6.61
N ASP A 62 -3.45 15.21 7.07
CA ASP A 62 -4.11 16.51 6.85
C ASP A 62 -4.17 16.87 5.35
N ALA A 63 -3.16 16.48 4.59
CA ALA A 63 -3.11 16.65 3.14
C ALA A 63 -3.92 15.59 2.36
N GLY A 64 -4.63 14.67 3.03
CA GLY A 64 -5.36 13.58 2.40
C GLY A 64 -4.49 12.54 1.71
N LEU A 65 -3.19 12.49 2.04
CA LEU A 65 -2.25 11.51 1.52
C LEU A 65 -2.36 10.24 2.36
N ALA A 66 -3.09 9.24 1.86
CA ALA A 66 -3.27 7.96 2.53
C ALA A 66 -1.92 7.30 2.87
N THR A 67 -1.69 7.03 4.15
CA THR A 67 -0.53 6.24 4.58
C THR A 67 -0.87 4.75 4.59
N LEU A 68 0.17 3.90 4.61
CA LEU A 68 -0.02 2.47 4.82
C LEU A 68 -0.76 2.22 6.15
N GLY A 69 -0.46 3.01 7.18
CA GLY A 69 -1.09 2.89 8.50
C GLY A 69 -2.60 3.12 8.46
N ASP A 70 -3.04 4.18 7.78
CA ASP A 70 -4.47 4.51 7.69
C ASP A 70 -5.25 3.41 6.94
N LEU A 71 -4.71 2.93 5.82
CA LEU A 71 -5.30 1.82 5.07
C LEU A 71 -5.28 0.51 5.85
N THR A 72 -4.21 0.22 6.59
CA THR A 72 -4.18 -0.99 7.42
C THR A 72 -5.29 -0.99 8.46
N SER A 73 -5.66 0.17 9.00
CA SER A 73 -6.77 0.29 9.95
C SER A 73 -8.11 0.00 9.28
N ILE A 74 -8.36 0.57 8.10
CA ILE A 74 -9.57 0.31 7.30
C ILE A 74 -9.73 -1.19 7.03
N VAL A 75 -8.65 -1.84 6.60
CA VAL A 75 -8.69 -3.28 6.32
C VAL A 75 -8.91 -4.09 7.60
N LYS A 76 -8.19 -3.80 8.68
CA LYS A 76 -8.29 -4.56 9.94
C LYS A 76 -9.69 -4.54 10.54
N PHE A 77 -10.37 -3.39 10.48
CA PHE A 77 -11.69 -3.19 11.07
C PHE A 77 -12.84 -3.42 10.07
N SER A 78 -12.55 -3.82 8.83
CA SER A 78 -13.58 -4.17 7.85
C SER A 78 -14.39 -5.39 8.32
N PRO A 79 -15.74 -5.32 8.26
CA PRO A 79 -16.59 -6.49 8.49
C PRO A 79 -16.61 -7.46 7.29
N PHE A 80 -16.10 -7.02 6.13
CA PHE A 80 -16.00 -7.83 4.92
C PHE A 80 -14.61 -8.46 4.79
N PRO A 81 -14.48 -9.68 4.23
CA PRO A 81 -13.20 -10.31 3.95
C PRO A 81 -12.34 -9.45 3.01
N MET A 82 -11.38 -8.78 3.61
CA MET A 82 -10.51 -7.81 2.95
C MET A 82 -9.06 -8.02 3.38
N ILE A 83 -8.14 -7.92 2.42
CA ILE A 83 -6.69 -7.94 2.62
C ILE A 83 -6.01 -6.84 1.80
N LEU A 84 -4.88 -6.34 2.31
CA LEU A 84 -3.97 -5.45 1.59
C LEU A 84 -2.68 -6.23 1.31
N VAL A 85 -2.32 -6.37 0.04
CA VAL A 85 -1.17 -7.17 -0.39
C VAL A 85 -0.25 -6.37 -1.31
N ASP A 86 1.05 -6.65 -1.26
CA ASP A 86 2.03 -6.08 -2.21
C ASP A 86 2.21 -6.98 -3.44
N SER A 87 3.02 -6.51 -4.40
CA SER A 87 3.35 -7.25 -5.63
C SER A 87 4.10 -8.56 -5.40
N CYS A 88 4.65 -8.76 -4.20
CA CYS A 88 5.31 -10.01 -3.79
C CYS A 88 4.32 -10.96 -3.08
N GLN A 89 3.02 -10.67 -3.16
CA GLN A 89 1.94 -11.41 -2.50
C GLN A 89 2.04 -11.45 -0.96
N LYS A 90 2.75 -10.50 -0.35
CA LYS A 90 2.83 -10.40 1.11
C LYS A 90 1.62 -9.63 1.65
N VAL A 91 0.97 -10.17 2.68
CA VAL A 91 -0.15 -9.52 3.37
C VAL A 91 0.37 -8.44 4.32
N HIS A 92 0.00 -7.18 4.07
CA HIS A 92 0.30 -6.03 4.95
C HIS A 92 -0.82 -5.73 5.93
N ALA A 93 -2.07 -6.01 5.56
CA ALA A 93 -3.23 -5.91 6.44
C ALA A 93 -4.25 -6.99 6.07
N ALA A 94 -5.00 -7.45 7.07
CA ALA A 94 -6.06 -8.42 6.90
C ALA A 94 -7.18 -8.12 7.90
N SER A 95 -8.42 -8.19 7.42
CA SER A 95 -9.63 -8.17 8.26
C SER A 95 -9.77 -9.51 9.00
N MET A 96 -10.44 -9.49 10.16
CA MET A 96 -10.76 -10.71 10.91
C MET A 96 -11.55 -11.72 10.07
N SER A 97 -12.47 -11.24 9.24
CA SER A 97 -13.32 -12.05 8.35
C SER A 97 -12.58 -12.64 7.14
N SER A 98 -11.33 -12.22 6.87
CA SER A 98 -10.58 -12.73 5.72
C SER A 98 -9.90 -14.08 5.96
N GLY A 99 -9.64 -14.44 7.21
CA GLY A 99 -8.84 -15.63 7.57
C GLY A 99 -7.33 -15.48 7.34
N PHE A 100 -6.86 -14.39 6.74
CA PHE A 100 -5.42 -14.14 6.49
C PHE A 100 -4.73 -13.48 7.69
N LYS A 101 -3.43 -13.77 7.82
CA LYS A 101 -2.49 -13.21 8.79
C LYS A 101 -1.54 -12.24 8.10
N THR A 102 -1.25 -11.14 8.78
CA THR A 102 -0.29 -10.14 8.31
C THR A 102 1.15 -10.64 8.35
N ASN A 103 2.00 -10.08 7.48
CA ASN A 103 3.41 -10.43 7.28
C ASN A 103 3.68 -11.85 6.77
N GLN A 104 2.66 -12.54 6.28
CA GLN A 104 2.77 -13.85 5.65
C GLN A 104 2.40 -13.75 4.17
N SER A 105 2.87 -14.70 3.36
CA SER A 105 2.50 -14.76 1.95
C SER A 105 1.05 -15.22 1.79
N VAL A 106 0.36 -14.75 0.75
CA VAL A 106 -0.99 -15.25 0.40
C VAL A 106 -0.92 -16.73 0.05
N ILE A 107 0.07 -17.15 -0.75
CA ILE A 107 0.19 -18.53 -1.22
C ILE A 107 0.40 -19.53 -0.08
N GLU A 108 1.19 -19.17 0.93
CA GLU A 108 1.48 -20.01 2.11
C GLU A 108 0.25 -20.23 2.99
N GLN A 109 -0.72 -19.33 2.91
CA GLN A 109 -1.97 -19.38 3.69
C GLN A 109 -3.14 -19.93 2.86
N THR A 110 -2.94 -20.12 1.56
CA THR A 110 -3.97 -20.62 0.65
C THR A 110 -3.90 -22.15 0.62
N PRO A 111 -5.03 -22.84 0.88
CA PRO A 111 -5.08 -24.30 0.82
C PRO A 111 -4.60 -24.84 -0.54
N PRO A 112 -3.91 -26.00 -0.59
CA PRO A 112 -3.38 -26.56 -1.84
C PRO A 112 -4.40 -26.67 -2.98
N GLU A 113 -5.64 -27.03 -2.65
CA GLU A 113 -6.77 -27.13 -3.57
C GLU A 113 -7.18 -25.78 -4.20
N GLU A 114 -6.88 -24.65 -3.53
CA GLU A 114 -7.18 -23.31 -4.01
C GLU A 114 -5.98 -22.62 -4.71
N GLN A 115 -4.78 -23.20 -4.64
CA GLN A 115 -3.57 -22.56 -5.18
C GLN A 115 -3.62 -22.38 -6.70
N ALA A 116 -4.28 -23.29 -7.43
CA ALA A 116 -4.48 -23.13 -8.87
C ALA A 116 -5.32 -21.88 -9.22
N PHE A 117 -6.36 -21.60 -8.43
CA PHE A 117 -7.17 -20.39 -8.61
C PHE A 117 -6.37 -19.13 -8.27
N LEU A 118 -5.55 -19.17 -7.21
CA LEU A 118 -4.67 -18.06 -6.84
C LEU A 118 -3.63 -17.76 -7.94
N GLN A 119 -3.05 -18.80 -8.54
CA GLN A 119 -2.09 -18.64 -9.63
C GLN A 119 -2.75 -17.99 -10.84
N ASN A 120 -3.90 -18.52 -11.30
CA ASN A 120 -4.66 -17.94 -12.40
C ASN A 120 -5.05 -16.48 -12.14
N PHE A 121 -5.50 -16.17 -10.92
CA PHE A 121 -5.80 -14.81 -10.50
C PHE A 121 -4.56 -13.90 -10.63
N THR A 122 -3.41 -14.35 -10.13
CA THR A 122 -2.15 -13.58 -10.15
C THR A 122 -1.69 -13.32 -11.59
N ASP A 123 -1.75 -14.33 -12.46
CA ASP A 123 -1.35 -14.24 -13.85
C ASP A 123 -2.22 -13.23 -14.62
N GLN A 124 -3.55 -13.28 -14.42
CA GLN A 124 -4.46 -12.32 -15.06
C GLN A 124 -4.26 -10.89 -14.55
N LEU A 125 -4.01 -10.74 -13.24
CA LEU A 125 -3.75 -9.45 -12.63
C LEU A 125 -2.44 -8.82 -13.15
N GLU A 126 -1.40 -9.63 -13.34
CA GLU A 126 -0.14 -9.19 -13.96
C GLU A 126 -0.32 -8.86 -15.45
N ALA A 127 -1.03 -9.70 -16.20
CA ALA A 127 -1.32 -9.46 -17.62
C ALA A 127 -2.13 -8.17 -17.84
N ALA A 128 -3.00 -7.80 -16.90
CA ALA A 128 -3.74 -6.54 -16.89
C ALA A 128 -2.87 -5.31 -16.59
N GLY A 129 -1.57 -5.47 -16.29
CA GLY A 129 -0.69 -4.36 -15.94
C GLY A 129 -1.02 -3.72 -14.58
N PHE A 130 -1.69 -4.45 -13.69
CA PHE A 130 -2.13 -3.93 -12.38
C PHE A 130 -0.98 -3.33 -11.57
N TRP A 131 0.13 -4.07 -11.44
CA TRP A 131 1.32 -3.61 -10.69
C TRP A 131 2.10 -2.48 -11.37
N LYS A 132 1.77 -2.13 -12.62
CA LYS A 132 2.31 -0.99 -13.35
C LYS A 132 1.44 0.27 -13.23
N GLY A 133 0.21 0.12 -12.72
CA GLY A 133 -0.77 1.20 -12.59
C GLY A 133 -1.72 1.34 -13.76
N ASP A 134 -1.65 0.42 -14.73
CA ASP A 134 -2.48 0.45 -15.94
C ASP A 134 -3.93 -0.02 -15.66
N CYS A 135 -4.13 -0.73 -14.55
CA CYS A 135 -5.41 -1.28 -14.12
C CYS A 135 -5.75 -0.82 -12.69
N PRO A 136 -6.59 0.21 -12.52
CA PRO A 136 -6.94 0.75 -11.19
C PRO A 136 -7.92 -0.14 -10.42
N LYS A 137 -8.68 -0.98 -11.13
CA LYS A 137 -9.66 -1.91 -10.57
C LYS A 137 -9.69 -3.19 -11.41
N PHE A 138 -9.63 -4.34 -10.76
CA PHE A 138 -9.72 -5.66 -11.38
C PHE A 138 -10.79 -6.49 -10.66
N ASP A 139 -11.76 -6.98 -11.41
CA ASP A 139 -12.80 -7.88 -10.91
C ASP A 139 -12.42 -9.31 -11.32
N TYR A 140 -12.47 -10.24 -10.37
CA TYR A 140 -12.13 -11.64 -10.61
C TYR A 140 -13.24 -12.55 -10.12
N GLU A 141 -13.83 -13.30 -11.04
CA GLU A 141 -14.80 -14.34 -10.72
C GLU A 141 -14.10 -15.69 -10.68
N TYR A 142 -14.42 -16.47 -9.65
CA TYR A 142 -13.98 -17.86 -9.56
C TYR A 142 -15.11 -18.71 -9.04
N SER A 143 -15.21 -19.93 -9.55
CA SER A 143 -16.24 -20.88 -9.14
C SER A 143 -15.60 -22.04 -8.40
N THR A 144 -16.15 -22.37 -7.24
CA THR A 144 -15.96 -23.67 -6.60
C THR A 144 -17.04 -24.64 -7.14
N GLU A 145 -16.99 -25.91 -6.75
CA GLU A 145 -18.02 -26.89 -7.13
C GLU A 145 -19.43 -26.48 -6.68
N THR A 146 -19.53 -25.62 -5.65
CA THR A 146 -20.79 -25.28 -4.99
C THR A 146 -21.26 -23.86 -5.27
N GLU A 147 -20.37 -22.92 -5.56
CA GLU A 147 -20.69 -21.48 -5.64
C GLU A 147 -19.75 -20.71 -6.58
N THR A 148 -20.28 -19.69 -7.24
CA THR A 148 -19.48 -18.65 -7.91
C THR A 148 -19.24 -17.49 -6.94
N ARG A 149 -18.00 -17.03 -6.83
CA ARG A 149 -17.56 -15.96 -5.94
C ARG A 149 -16.88 -14.86 -6.74
N LEU A 150 -17.00 -13.63 -6.26
CA LEU A 150 -16.38 -12.46 -6.85
C LEU A 150 -15.31 -11.90 -5.91
N ALA A 151 -14.16 -11.54 -6.43
CA ALA A 151 -13.18 -10.73 -5.75
C ALA A 151 -13.01 -9.40 -6.48
N ILE A 152 -13.10 -8.30 -5.74
CA ILE A 152 -12.83 -6.96 -6.24
C ILE A 152 -11.44 -6.57 -5.76
N VAL A 153 -10.59 -6.15 -6.70
CA VAL A 153 -9.24 -5.70 -6.42
C VAL A 153 -9.10 -4.24 -6.83
N ILE A 154 -8.67 -3.40 -5.90
CA ILE A 154 -8.42 -1.98 -6.15
C ILE A 154 -6.93 -1.71 -6.01
N ALA A 155 -6.35 -1.04 -7.01
CA ALA A 155 -4.97 -0.58 -6.95
C ALA A 155 -4.88 0.63 -6.02
N ILE A 156 -4.09 0.51 -4.97
CA ILE A 156 -3.80 1.61 -4.07
C ILE A 156 -2.31 1.91 -4.12
N THR A 157 -1.97 3.15 -4.46
CA THR A 157 -0.58 3.57 -4.47
C THR A 157 -0.20 4.09 -3.09
N ILE A 158 0.71 3.38 -2.44
CA ILE A 158 1.27 3.76 -1.14
C ILE A 158 2.78 3.74 -1.29
N ARG A 159 3.49 4.79 -0.88
CA ARG A 159 4.96 4.85 -1.05
C ARG A 159 5.40 4.77 -2.53
N GLY A 160 4.52 5.16 -3.46
CA GLY A 160 4.69 5.00 -4.92
C GLY A 160 4.94 3.56 -5.35
N GLU A 161 4.50 2.61 -4.53
CA GLU A 161 4.38 1.19 -4.82
C GLU A 161 2.88 0.89 -4.87
N ILE A 162 2.50 -0.03 -5.75
CA ILE A 162 1.11 -0.43 -5.88
C ILE A 162 0.85 -1.59 -4.94
N PHE A 163 -0.22 -1.45 -4.16
CA PHE A 163 -0.79 -2.48 -3.33
C PHE A 163 -2.14 -2.87 -3.91
N ALA A 164 -2.48 -4.15 -3.85
CA ALA A 164 -3.82 -4.62 -4.11
C ALA A 164 -4.61 -4.62 -2.81
N LEU A 165 -5.67 -3.82 -2.76
CA LEU A 165 -6.74 -3.99 -1.78
C LEU A 165 -7.73 -5.00 -2.36
N VAL A 166 -7.71 -6.22 -1.83
CA VAL A 166 -8.58 -7.31 -2.29
C VAL A 166 -9.72 -7.45 -1.31
N GLN A 167 -10.95 -7.38 -1.81
CA GLN A 167 -12.16 -7.70 -1.07
C GLN A 167 -12.85 -8.89 -1.73
N LYS A 168 -13.12 -9.95 -0.97
CA LYS A 168 -14.00 -11.04 -1.45
C LYS A 168 -15.45 -10.61 -1.21
N ALA A 169 -16.24 -10.62 -2.28
CA ALA A 169 -17.68 -10.45 -2.24
C ALA A 169 -18.34 -11.83 -2.22
N TRP A 170 -19.29 -12.00 -1.31
CA TRP A 170 -20.14 -13.19 -1.19
C TRP A 170 -21.39 -13.01 -2.03
#